data_AF-A0AAE0SQR0-F1
#
_entry.id   AF-A0AAE0SQR0-F1
#
_cell.length_a   1.000
_cell.length_b   1.000
_cell.length_c   1.000
_cell.angle_alpha   90.00
_cell.angle_beta   90.00
_cell.angle_gamma   90.00
#
_symmetry.space_group_name_H-M   'P 1'
#
loop_
_entity.id
_entity.type
_entity.pdbx_description
1 polymer ?
#
loop_
_entity_poly.entity_id
_entity_poly.type
_entity_poly.pdbx_seq_one_letter_code
_entity_poly.pdbx_strand_id
1 'polypeptide(L)'
;MTINTTEKLKKKVVLAPEWLIHGVKTWITSDQVIRRHPELSSQWFAFKNTGRLTSTLLEKLWASHSEISQNKKYLLDVMEKLNIIAKPLHNKEEEYYWVPCMVSTPAPVDVMKLEQNKDTTKTSTLCFRSKTNFIHVGVFHRLLATCMSKWIPAQVENTYLLFRGLCVFDLDEQHQLVLSLNDFVIHATVIRFTQKGRITDLHLCMTIRNDLYNALSEISECLCPGSELEICIKCKESSALTNKGLHTIDTLRNKDELGCSTHKEAHCVKSSKLLGFWEEENCREIPENVLPEHLARASERFTRISSLVIDIGTKVLRKVLLHFTNASLDEYMTNNKPDILELRSKKVLTQAQTDIDQYDITLASALLSNIYPSLSQQEKQIIADLRRQRNYLAHYPSTRMSKQDFQTQWIQVTRTLTELCNLCNDSNFENNVQKEIKDIQQTGPSAILSHLPEITRELKRVSKILDEIAMIEIETALR
;
A
#
# COMPACT_ATOMS: atom_id res chain seq x y z
N MET A 1 -2.20 5.46 0.21
CA MET A 1 -2.66 6.79 -0.23
C MET A 1 -4.19 6.87 -0.46
N THR A 2 -4.97 5.90 0.04
CA THR A 2 -6.37 5.65 -0.37
C THR A 2 -7.43 6.52 0.32
N ILE A 3 -7.12 7.13 1.47
CA ILE A 3 -8.11 7.82 2.32
C ILE A 3 -8.54 9.19 1.75
N ASN A 4 -7.63 9.88 1.06
CA ASN A 4 -7.84 11.28 0.66
C ASN A 4 -8.65 11.44 -0.64
N THR A 5 -8.77 10.38 -1.45
CA THR A 5 -9.55 10.38 -2.70
C THR A 5 -11.02 10.11 -2.43
N THR A 6 -11.34 9.25 -1.45
CA THR A 6 -12.72 8.89 -1.08
C THR A 6 -13.49 10.06 -0.49
N GLU A 7 -12.85 10.91 0.33
CA GLU A 7 -13.52 12.09 0.91
C GLU A 7 -13.97 13.14 -0.12
N LYS A 8 -13.17 13.34 -1.16
CA LYS A 8 -13.46 14.30 -2.23
C LYS A 8 -14.61 13.84 -3.12
N LEU A 9 -14.76 12.52 -3.28
CA LEU A 9 -15.80 11.92 -4.11
C LEU A 9 -17.17 11.89 -3.41
N LYS A 10 -17.24 11.87 -2.07
CA LYS A 10 -18.51 11.91 -1.30
C LYS A 10 -19.38 13.12 -1.58
N LYS A 11 -18.77 14.26 -1.94
CA LYS A 11 -19.46 15.56 -2.09
C LYS A 11 -20.25 15.69 -3.39
N LYS A 12 -20.19 14.70 -4.29
CA LYS A 12 -20.91 14.70 -5.58
C LYS A 12 -21.44 13.30 -5.85
N VAL A 13 -22.73 13.21 -6.16
CA VAL A 13 -23.40 11.98 -6.57
C VAL A 13 -23.44 11.92 -8.10
N VAL A 14 -23.01 10.80 -8.69
CA VAL A 14 -23.22 10.56 -10.13
C VAL A 14 -24.67 10.12 -10.32
N LEU A 15 -25.51 11.03 -10.81
CA LEU A 15 -26.92 10.75 -11.08
C LEU A 15 -27.15 10.06 -12.45
N ALA A 16 -26.21 10.24 -13.38
CA ALA A 16 -26.27 9.68 -14.73
C ALA A 16 -24.95 8.97 -15.10
N PRO A 17 -24.89 7.63 -15.13
CA PRO A 17 -23.68 6.88 -15.48
C PRO A 17 -23.24 7.12 -16.93
N GLU A 18 -24.14 7.52 -17.82
CA GLU A 18 -23.88 7.87 -19.21
C GLU A 18 -22.86 8.99 -19.32
N TRP A 19 -22.88 9.95 -18.39
CA TRP A 19 -21.93 11.05 -18.34
C TRP A 19 -20.49 10.57 -18.09
N LEU A 20 -20.31 9.63 -17.15
CA LEU A 20 -19.01 9.00 -16.87
C LEU A 20 -18.53 8.21 -18.09
N ILE A 21 -19.42 7.42 -18.71
CA ILE A 21 -19.11 6.67 -19.93
C ILE A 21 -18.69 7.63 -21.04
N HIS A 22 -19.38 8.75 -21.21
CA HIS A 22 -19.06 9.75 -22.22
C HIS A 22 -17.66 10.36 -21.97
N GLY A 23 -17.37 10.73 -20.72
CA GLY A 23 -16.05 11.18 -20.28
C GLY A 23 -14.94 10.18 -20.63
N VAL A 24 -15.12 8.92 -20.26
CA VAL A 24 -14.18 7.83 -20.55
C VAL A 24 -14.17 7.45 -22.04
N LYS A 25 -15.21 7.75 -22.82
CA LYS A 25 -15.23 7.44 -24.25
C LYS A 25 -14.43 8.47 -25.06
N THR A 26 -14.40 9.73 -24.63
CA THR A 26 -13.77 10.84 -25.37
C THR A 26 -12.32 10.57 -25.79
N TRP A 27 -11.51 9.95 -24.93
CA TRP A 27 -10.11 9.55 -25.14
C TRP A 27 -9.89 8.06 -25.50
N ILE A 28 -10.95 7.26 -25.69
CA ILE A 28 -10.84 5.89 -26.24
C ILE A 28 -11.22 5.91 -27.71
N THR A 29 -12.25 6.68 -28.08
CA THR A 29 -12.80 6.78 -29.44
C THR A 29 -12.43 8.08 -30.15
N SER A 30 -11.34 8.74 -29.74
CA SER A 30 -10.99 10.09 -30.21
C SER A 30 -10.48 10.15 -31.66
N ASP A 31 -10.40 9.03 -32.39
CA ASP A 31 -10.00 9.04 -33.80
C ASP A 31 -10.87 10.00 -34.65
N GLN A 32 -12.12 10.25 -34.26
CA GLN A 32 -12.97 11.30 -34.86
C GLN A 32 -12.62 12.72 -34.40
N VAL A 33 -12.17 12.89 -33.15
CA VAL A 33 -11.72 14.18 -32.58
C VAL A 33 -10.41 14.62 -33.23
N ILE A 34 -9.48 13.69 -33.48
CA ILE A 34 -8.20 14.00 -34.15
C ILE A 34 -8.42 14.36 -35.61
N ARG A 35 -9.38 13.72 -36.30
CA ARG A 35 -9.78 14.14 -37.65
C ARG A 35 -10.26 15.59 -37.68
N ARG A 36 -10.86 16.08 -36.59
CA ARG A 36 -11.32 17.47 -36.43
C ARG A 36 -10.24 18.41 -35.90
N HIS A 37 -9.21 17.86 -35.23
CA HIS A 37 -8.09 18.58 -34.62
C HIS A 37 -6.75 17.97 -35.03
N PRO A 38 -6.32 18.13 -36.30
CA PRO A 38 -5.08 17.55 -36.80
C PRO A 38 -3.83 17.98 -36.01
N GLU A 39 -3.86 19.17 -35.41
CA GLU A 39 -2.81 19.71 -34.55
C GLU A 39 -2.54 18.87 -33.30
N LEU A 40 -3.48 17.99 -32.90
CA LEU A 40 -3.34 17.09 -31.76
C LEU A 40 -2.82 15.71 -32.12
N SER A 41 -2.64 15.43 -33.41
CA SER A 41 -2.27 14.10 -33.90
C SER A 41 -0.96 13.60 -33.28
N SER A 42 0.04 14.47 -33.11
CA SER A 42 1.33 14.10 -32.51
C SER A 42 1.21 13.75 -31.03
N GLN A 43 0.50 14.57 -30.25
CA GLN A 43 0.24 14.33 -28.83
C GLN A 43 -0.60 13.08 -28.61
N TRP A 44 -1.59 12.84 -29.48
CA TRP A 44 -2.40 11.64 -29.43
C TRP A 44 -1.62 10.38 -29.75
N PHE A 45 -0.76 10.42 -30.78
CA PHE A 45 0.08 9.27 -31.11
C PHE A 45 1.07 8.98 -29.98
N ALA A 46 1.66 10.01 -29.37
CA ALA A 46 2.47 9.87 -28.18
C ALA A 46 1.67 9.24 -27.01
N PHE A 47 0.42 9.67 -26.80
CA PHE A 47 -0.47 9.09 -25.80
C PHE A 47 -0.75 7.60 -26.06
N LYS A 48 -1.15 7.22 -27.29
CA LYS A 48 -1.35 5.80 -27.66
C LYS A 48 -0.08 4.97 -27.51
N ASN A 49 1.09 5.55 -27.76
CA ASN A 49 2.33 4.79 -27.67
C ASN A 49 2.87 4.64 -26.24
N THR A 50 2.65 5.65 -25.39
CA THR A 50 3.24 5.73 -24.05
C THR A 50 2.24 5.50 -22.93
N GLY A 51 0.95 5.57 -23.21
CA GLY A 51 -0.11 5.58 -22.19
C GLY A 51 -0.17 6.85 -21.35
N ARG A 52 0.60 7.91 -21.68
CA ARG A 52 0.65 9.16 -20.92
C ARG A 52 -0.38 10.16 -21.43
N LEU A 53 -1.44 10.38 -20.67
CA LEU A 53 -2.40 11.45 -20.92
C LEU A 53 -1.92 12.73 -20.25
N THR A 54 -1.46 13.71 -21.04
CA THR A 54 -1.09 15.04 -20.53
C THR A 54 -2.32 15.90 -20.25
N SER A 55 -2.24 16.81 -19.27
CA SER A 55 -3.33 17.75 -18.96
C SER A 55 -3.73 18.59 -20.17
N THR A 56 -2.76 19.01 -21.00
CA THR A 56 -3.00 19.75 -22.25
C THR A 56 -3.84 18.96 -23.26
N LEU A 57 -3.53 17.67 -23.47
CA LEU A 57 -4.30 16.83 -24.37
C LEU A 57 -5.71 16.60 -23.82
N LEU A 58 -5.82 16.35 -22.51
CA LEU A 58 -7.09 16.16 -21.83
C LEU A 58 -8.01 17.39 -21.95
N GLU A 59 -7.48 18.59 -21.73
CA GLU A 59 -8.24 19.84 -21.83
C GLU A 59 -8.81 20.05 -23.22
N LYS A 60 -8.02 19.79 -24.26
CA LYS A 60 -8.50 19.93 -25.63
C LYS A 60 -9.52 18.85 -26.02
N LEU A 61 -9.34 17.62 -25.54
CA LEU A 61 -10.32 16.54 -25.76
C LEU A 61 -11.67 16.86 -25.08
N TRP A 62 -11.63 17.48 -23.90
CA TRP A 62 -12.83 17.80 -23.13
C TRP A 62 -13.40 19.19 -23.39
N ALA A 63 -12.69 20.09 -24.08
CA ALA A 63 -13.13 21.44 -24.39
C ALA A 63 -14.48 21.50 -25.13
N SER A 64 -14.77 20.49 -25.96
CA SER A 64 -16.04 20.36 -26.69
C SER A 64 -17.22 19.89 -25.81
N HIS A 65 -16.98 19.54 -24.55
CA HIS A 65 -17.97 19.00 -23.62
C HIS A 65 -17.97 19.83 -22.32
N SER A 66 -18.84 20.85 -22.28
CA SER A 66 -18.91 21.83 -21.18
C SER A 66 -19.10 21.19 -19.81
N GLU A 67 -19.99 20.21 -19.68
CA GLU A 67 -20.27 19.51 -18.42
C GLU A 67 -19.09 18.65 -17.93
N ILE A 68 -18.40 17.98 -18.86
CA ILE A 68 -17.20 17.18 -18.55
C ILE A 68 -16.08 18.11 -18.10
N SER A 69 -15.86 19.22 -18.80
CA SER A 69 -14.84 20.22 -18.46
C SER A 69 -15.09 20.84 -17.07
N GLN A 70 -16.32 21.21 -16.75
CA GLN A 70 -16.69 21.77 -15.43
C GLN A 70 -16.45 20.80 -14.27
N ASN A 71 -16.49 19.49 -14.54
CA ASN A 71 -16.32 18.45 -13.53
C ASN A 71 -15.03 17.62 -13.73
N LYS A 72 -14.06 18.14 -14.51
CA LYS A 72 -12.79 17.48 -14.88
C LYS A 72 -12.15 16.74 -13.71
N LYS A 73 -11.91 17.45 -12.61
CA LYS A 73 -11.22 16.91 -11.42
C LYS A 73 -11.96 15.75 -10.78
N TYR A 74 -13.28 15.87 -10.65
CA TYR A 74 -14.11 14.81 -10.07
C TYR A 74 -14.09 13.56 -10.95
N LEU A 75 -14.23 13.73 -12.26
CA LEU A 75 -14.17 12.63 -13.23
C LEU A 75 -12.84 11.89 -13.16
N LEU A 76 -11.73 12.61 -13.09
CA LEU A 76 -10.39 12.04 -12.93
C LEU A 76 -10.25 11.27 -11.61
N ASP A 77 -10.75 11.81 -10.50
CA ASP A 77 -10.72 11.13 -9.19
C ASP A 77 -11.57 9.84 -9.22
N VAL A 78 -12.72 9.83 -9.91
CA VAL A 78 -13.53 8.61 -10.12
C VAL A 78 -12.75 7.58 -10.95
N MET A 79 -12.12 8.01 -12.03
CA MET A 79 -11.38 7.12 -12.94
C MET A 79 -10.14 6.54 -12.28
N GLU A 80 -9.47 7.30 -11.43
CA GLU A 80 -8.38 6.82 -10.56
C GLU A 80 -8.91 5.79 -9.55
N LYS A 81 -10.04 6.07 -8.90
CA LYS A 81 -10.67 5.12 -7.95
C LYS A 81 -11.10 3.81 -8.61
N LEU A 82 -11.48 3.85 -9.89
CA LEU A 82 -11.84 2.67 -10.69
C LEU A 82 -10.62 1.95 -11.29
N ASN A 83 -9.39 2.37 -10.96
CA ASN A 83 -8.14 1.86 -11.53
C ASN A 83 -8.10 1.94 -13.07
N ILE A 84 -8.80 2.92 -13.67
CA ILE A 84 -8.73 3.19 -15.12
C ILE A 84 -7.45 3.98 -15.41
N ILE A 85 -7.07 4.87 -14.49
CA ILE A 85 -5.86 5.66 -14.54
C ILE A 85 -5.08 5.63 -13.25
N ALA A 86 -3.82 6.04 -13.33
CA ALA A 86 -2.97 6.29 -12.18
C ALA A 86 -2.27 7.64 -12.28
N LYS A 87 -2.21 8.38 -11.18
CA LYS A 87 -1.34 9.54 -11.04
C LYS A 87 0.11 9.09 -10.84
N PRO A 88 1.11 9.82 -11.38
CA PRO A 88 2.51 9.51 -11.14
C PRO A 88 2.89 9.75 -9.67
N LEU A 89 3.70 8.87 -9.09
CA LEU A 89 4.11 8.93 -7.67
C LEU A 89 4.96 10.16 -7.31
N HIS A 90 5.82 10.64 -8.21
CA HIS A 90 6.85 11.64 -7.87
C HIS A 90 6.97 12.83 -8.83
N ASN A 91 6.11 12.93 -9.84
CA ASN A 91 6.23 14.03 -10.80
C ASN A 91 5.39 15.24 -10.35
N LYS A 92 6.05 16.24 -9.76
CA LYS A 92 5.43 17.53 -9.37
C LYS A 92 5.40 18.54 -10.53
N GLU A 93 6.16 18.31 -11.59
CA GLU A 93 6.42 19.29 -12.65
C GLU A 93 5.52 19.08 -13.87
N GLU A 94 5.19 17.82 -14.22
CA GLU A 94 4.27 17.51 -15.32
C GLU A 94 2.96 16.88 -14.80
N GLU A 95 1.85 17.58 -15.02
CA GLU A 95 0.51 17.04 -14.75
C GLU A 95 0.08 16.09 -15.88
N TYR A 96 0.27 14.79 -15.67
CA TYR A 96 -0.20 13.73 -16.57
C TYR A 96 -0.77 12.54 -15.79
N TYR A 97 -1.48 11.67 -16.51
CA TYR A 97 -2.06 10.43 -15.99
C TYR A 97 -1.59 9.24 -16.81
N TRP A 98 -1.34 8.13 -16.16
CA TRP A 98 -1.14 6.85 -16.81
C TRP A 98 -2.47 6.24 -17.21
N VAL A 99 -2.58 5.74 -18.44
CA VAL A 99 -3.76 5.07 -18.99
C VAL A 99 -3.33 3.75 -19.64
N PRO A 100 -3.10 2.68 -18.84
CA PRO A 100 -2.47 1.45 -19.34
C PRO A 100 -3.21 0.76 -20.49
N CYS A 101 -4.53 0.92 -20.59
CA CYS A 101 -5.34 0.33 -21.65
C CYS A 101 -5.14 0.98 -23.03
N MET A 102 -4.52 2.17 -23.08
CA MET A 102 -4.31 2.90 -24.34
C MET A 102 -2.99 2.56 -25.02
N VAL A 103 -2.08 1.85 -24.33
CA VAL A 103 -0.74 1.54 -24.82
C VAL A 103 -0.84 0.51 -25.94
N SER A 104 -0.60 0.96 -27.18
CA SER A 104 -0.62 0.10 -28.37
C SER A 104 0.73 -0.48 -28.74
N THR A 105 1.83 0.11 -28.24
CA THR A 105 3.20 -0.27 -28.60
C THR A 105 3.51 -1.67 -28.08
N PRO A 106 3.89 -2.64 -28.94
CA PRO A 106 4.36 -3.94 -28.48
C PRO A 106 5.71 -3.81 -27.77
N ALA A 107 5.98 -4.71 -26.81
CA ALA A 107 7.28 -4.75 -26.16
C ALA A 107 8.39 -5.09 -27.17
N PRO A 108 9.51 -4.34 -27.21
CA PRO A 108 10.67 -4.71 -28.00
C PRO A 108 11.20 -6.09 -27.61
N VAL A 109 11.79 -6.80 -28.58
CA VAL A 109 12.36 -8.14 -28.37
C VAL A 109 13.38 -8.14 -27.23
N ASP A 110 14.16 -7.07 -27.08
CA ASP A 110 15.18 -6.98 -26.04
C ASP A 110 14.58 -6.84 -24.64
N VAL A 111 13.46 -6.12 -24.50
CA VAL A 111 12.69 -6.06 -23.24
C VAL A 111 12.05 -7.41 -22.93
N MET A 112 11.56 -8.13 -23.95
CA MET A 112 11.08 -9.50 -23.78
C MET A 112 12.20 -10.49 -23.38
N LYS A 113 13.46 -10.14 -23.65
CA LYS A 113 14.65 -10.90 -23.27
C LYS A 113 15.30 -10.42 -21.96
N LEU A 114 14.72 -9.46 -21.24
CA LEU A 114 15.25 -9.02 -19.95
C LEU A 114 15.43 -10.20 -18.98
N GLU A 115 14.52 -11.17 -19.04
CA GLU A 115 14.59 -12.42 -18.27
C GLU A 115 15.71 -13.38 -18.69
N GLN A 116 16.40 -13.13 -19.80
CA GLN A 116 17.46 -13.98 -20.35
C GLN A 116 18.86 -13.38 -20.16
N ASN A 117 18.96 -12.20 -19.52
CA ASN A 117 20.23 -11.54 -19.29
C ASN A 117 21.06 -12.32 -18.25
N LYS A 118 22.27 -12.75 -18.64
CA LYS A 118 23.20 -13.55 -17.84
C LYS A 118 23.72 -12.80 -16.61
N ASP A 119 23.69 -11.47 -16.64
CA ASP A 119 24.16 -10.60 -15.55
C ASP A 119 23.05 -10.28 -14.53
N THR A 120 21.89 -10.94 -14.64
CA THR A 120 20.76 -10.74 -13.75
C THR A 120 20.36 -12.02 -13.04
N THR A 121 19.91 -11.90 -11.79
CA THR A 121 19.29 -13.01 -11.07
C THR A 121 17.77 -12.82 -11.08
N LYS A 122 17.03 -13.85 -11.48
CA LYS A 122 15.56 -13.81 -11.51
C LYS A 122 14.91 -14.84 -10.59
N THR A 123 13.76 -14.46 -10.07
CA THR A 123 12.83 -15.35 -9.38
C THR A 123 12.22 -16.34 -10.37
N SER A 124 11.64 -17.43 -9.86
CA SER A 124 10.67 -18.21 -10.65
C SER A 124 9.47 -17.31 -10.98
N THR A 125 8.86 -17.41 -12.15
CA THR A 125 7.73 -16.52 -12.47
C THR A 125 6.48 -16.93 -11.71
N LEU A 126 5.90 -15.98 -10.96
CA LEU A 126 4.59 -16.14 -10.33
C LEU A 126 3.52 -15.89 -11.39
N CYS A 127 2.53 -16.77 -11.45
CA CYS A 127 1.47 -16.72 -12.46
C CYS A 127 0.10 -16.66 -11.78
N PHE A 128 -0.77 -15.80 -12.28
CA PHE A 128 -2.17 -15.73 -11.88
C PHE A 128 -3.03 -16.10 -13.09
N ARG A 129 -3.89 -17.09 -12.90
CA ARG A 129 -4.87 -17.52 -13.92
C ARG A 129 -6.23 -17.69 -13.28
N SER A 130 -7.29 -17.57 -14.07
CA SER A 130 -8.62 -17.97 -13.61
C SER A 130 -8.79 -19.48 -13.72
N LYS A 131 -9.52 -20.10 -12.80
CA LYS A 131 -9.95 -21.50 -12.94
C LYS A 131 -10.83 -21.75 -14.17
N THR A 132 -11.48 -20.71 -14.70
CA THR A 132 -12.23 -20.78 -15.97
C THR A 132 -11.33 -20.60 -17.20
N ASN A 133 -10.00 -20.47 -17.01
CA ASN A 133 -8.98 -20.20 -18.03
C ASN A 133 -9.19 -18.90 -18.80
N PHE A 134 -9.96 -17.95 -18.25
CA PHE A 134 -10.18 -16.66 -18.87
C PHE A 134 -9.98 -15.52 -17.87
N ILE A 135 -9.04 -14.62 -18.17
CA ILE A 135 -8.85 -13.34 -17.49
C ILE A 135 -9.12 -12.25 -18.52
N HIS A 136 -10.13 -11.41 -18.26
CA HIS A 136 -10.42 -10.28 -19.13
C HIS A 136 -9.23 -9.30 -19.17
N VAL A 137 -8.85 -8.81 -20.35
CA VAL A 137 -7.68 -7.91 -20.52
C VAL A 137 -7.78 -6.64 -19.65
N GLY A 138 -9.01 -6.18 -19.39
CA GLY A 138 -9.27 -5.07 -18.47
C GLY A 138 -8.82 -5.32 -17.02
N VAL A 139 -8.77 -6.58 -16.57
CA VAL A 139 -8.22 -6.94 -15.25
C VAL A 139 -6.74 -6.59 -15.18
N PHE A 140 -5.97 -6.94 -16.23
CA PHE A 140 -4.56 -6.62 -16.30
C PHE A 140 -4.30 -5.11 -16.38
N HIS A 141 -5.07 -4.37 -17.18
CA HIS A 141 -4.91 -2.91 -17.26
C HIS A 141 -5.20 -2.21 -15.92
N ARG A 142 -6.22 -2.67 -15.20
CA ARG A 142 -6.52 -2.16 -13.86
C ARG A 142 -5.43 -2.53 -12.87
N LEU A 143 -4.89 -3.75 -12.95
CA LEU A 143 -3.75 -4.16 -12.14
C LEU A 143 -2.55 -3.23 -12.38
N LEU A 144 -2.23 -2.92 -13.64
CA LEU A 144 -1.14 -1.99 -13.96
C LEU A 144 -1.37 -0.60 -13.34
N ALA A 145 -2.58 -0.05 -13.43
CA ALA A 145 -2.91 1.22 -12.81
C ALA A 145 -2.76 1.16 -11.28
N THR A 146 -3.23 0.09 -10.64
CA THR A 146 -3.02 -0.14 -9.20
C THR A 146 -1.53 -0.23 -8.85
N CYS A 147 -0.73 -0.95 -9.64
CA CYS A 147 0.72 -1.04 -9.45
C CYS A 147 1.41 0.31 -9.63
N MET A 148 1.00 1.13 -10.60
CA MET A 148 1.54 2.49 -10.83
C MET A 148 1.28 3.45 -9.66
N SER A 149 0.29 3.16 -8.81
CA SER A 149 0.08 3.91 -7.56
C SER A 149 1.05 3.53 -6.44
N LYS A 150 1.79 2.41 -6.60
CA LYS A 150 2.75 1.86 -5.63
C LYS A 150 4.20 1.93 -6.11
N TRP A 151 4.44 1.68 -7.39
CA TRP A 151 5.76 1.58 -8.00
C TRP A 151 5.82 2.40 -9.29
N ILE A 152 7.02 2.85 -9.63
CA ILE A 152 7.26 3.69 -10.80
C ILE A 152 7.58 2.77 -11.98
N PRO A 153 6.97 2.95 -13.16
CA PRO A 153 7.42 2.26 -14.36
C PRO A 153 8.90 2.55 -14.61
N ALA A 154 9.69 1.52 -14.85
CA ALA A 154 11.12 1.64 -15.11
C ALA A 154 11.37 2.48 -16.37
N GLN A 155 12.50 3.18 -16.44
CA GLN A 155 12.80 4.10 -17.54
C GLN A 155 14.19 3.82 -18.13
N VAL A 156 14.28 3.79 -19.45
CA VAL A 156 15.53 3.63 -20.22
C VAL A 156 15.58 4.74 -21.26
N GLU A 157 16.65 5.55 -21.27
CA GLU A 157 16.84 6.65 -22.23
C GLU A 157 15.60 7.55 -22.36
N ASN A 158 15.06 7.96 -21.21
CA ASN A 158 13.81 8.75 -21.08
C ASN A 158 12.52 8.05 -21.53
N THR A 159 12.56 6.78 -21.91
CA THR A 159 11.38 6.00 -22.31
C THR A 159 10.95 5.06 -21.18
N TYR A 160 9.69 5.15 -20.76
CA TYR A 160 9.13 4.24 -19.78
C TYR A 160 8.89 2.85 -20.38
N LEU A 161 9.21 1.81 -19.62
CA LEU A 161 9.04 0.41 -19.98
C LEU A 161 7.60 -0.04 -19.75
N LEU A 162 6.67 0.61 -20.45
CA LEU A 162 5.25 0.31 -20.47
C LEU A 162 4.82 0.00 -21.91
N PHE A 163 4.35 -1.21 -22.13
CA PHE A 163 4.00 -1.76 -23.43
C PHE A 163 2.64 -2.47 -23.38
N ARG A 164 2.11 -2.78 -24.56
CA ARG A 164 0.89 -3.56 -24.69
C ARG A 164 1.07 -4.94 -24.07
N GLY A 165 0.42 -5.17 -22.94
CA GLY A 165 0.48 -6.45 -22.22
C GLY A 165 1.76 -6.66 -21.39
N LEU A 166 2.60 -5.63 -21.20
CA LEU A 166 3.82 -5.74 -20.40
C LEU A 166 4.17 -4.40 -19.73
N CYS A 167 4.58 -4.43 -18.47
CA CYS A 167 5.13 -3.28 -17.78
C CYS A 167 6.27 -3.73 -16.87
N VAL A 168 7.35 -2.94 -16.84
CA VAL A 168 8.45 -3.12 -15.88
C VAL A 168 8.36 -2.01 -14.84
N PHE A 169 8.45 -2.36 -13.57
CA PHE A 169 8.42 -1.41 -12.45
C PHE A 169 9.75 -1.45 -11.70
N ASP A 170 10.27 -0.29 -11.34
CA ASP A 170 11.36 -0.17 -10.38
C ASP A 170 10.79 -0.34 -8.96
N LEU A 171 11.29 -1.35 -8.25
CA LEU A 171 10.90 -1.63 -6.87
C LEU A 171 11.84 -0.94 -5.88
N ASP A 172 13.15 -0.98 -6.18
CA ASP A 172 14.24 -0.30 -5.49
C ASP A 172 15.45 -0.16 -6.44
N GLU A 173 16.61 0.26 -5.91
CA GLU A 173 17.84 0.45 -6.70
C GLU A 173 18.39 -0.83 -7.36
N GLN A 174 17.95 -2.01 -6.94
CA GLN A 174 18.49 -3.31 -7.38
C GLN A 174 17.44 -4.22 -7.99
N HIS A 175 16.15 -3.97 -7.77
CA HIS A 175 15.06 -4.88 -8.13
C HIS A 175 14.05 -4.23 -9.07
N GLN A 176 13.67 -5.00 -10.09
CA GLN A 176 12.58 -4.67 -11.00
C GLN A 176 11.52 -5.76 -10.99
N LEU A 177 10.26 -5.36 -11.07
CA LEU A 177 9.12 -6.25 -11.29
C LEU A 177 8.69 -6.19 -12.75
N VAL A 178 8.77 -7.31 -13.45
CA VAL A 178 8.19 -7.48 -14.78
C VAL A 178 6.80 -8.08 -14.64
N LEU A 179 5.78 -7.33 -15.04
CA LEU A 179 4.41 -7.81 -15.18
C LEU A 179 4.08 -7.99 -16.66
N SER A 180 3.51 -9.13 -17.04
CA SER A 180 3.01 -9.33 -18.40
C SER A 180 1.73 -10.16 -18.44
N LEU A 181 0.96 -10.00 -19.50
CA LEU A 181 -0.23 -10.79 -19.79
C LEU A 181 0.01 -11.61 -21.05
N ASN A 182 -0.07 -12.94 -20.93
CA ASN A 182 0.11 -13.86 -22.04
C ASN A 182 -0.90 -15.00 -21.99
N ASP A 183 -1.66 -15.21 -23.07
CA ASP A 183 -2.77 -16.17 -23.18
C ASP A 183 -3.65 -16.23 -21.91
N PHE A 184 -4.14 -15.06 -21.47
CA PHE A 184 -4.99 -14.90 -20.28
C PHE A 184 -4.36 -15.28 -18.93
N VAL A 185 -3.03 -15.42 -18.88
CA VAL A 185 -2.27 -15.62 -17.64
C VAL A 185 -1.43 -14.38 -17.36
N ILE A 186 -1.52 -13.86 -16.15
CA ILE A 186 -0.70 -12.74 -15.69
C ILE A 186 0.58 -13.32 -15.10
N HIS A 187 1.73 -12.91 -15.62
CA HIS A 187 3.06 -13.32 -15.20
C HIS A 187 3.72 -12.19 -14.41
N ALA A 188 4.33 -12.53 -13.29
CA ALA A 188 5.08 -11.63 -12.43
C ALA A 188 6.46 -12.23 -12.15
N THR A 189 7.51 -11.56 -12.62
CA THR A 189 8.91 -11.97 -12.41
C THR A 189 9.65 -10.82 -11.74
N VAL A 190 10.29 -11.07 -10.60
CA VAL A 190 11.23 -10.11 -10.00
C VAL A 190 12.64 -10.41 -10.51
N ILE A 191 13.29 -9.38 -11.04
CA ILE A 191 14.65 -9.37 -11.57
C ILE A 191 15.53 -8.52 -10.66
N ARG A 192 16.74 -9.01 -10.38
CA ARG A 192 17.77 -8.31 -9.62
C ARG A 192 19.02 -8.07 -10.46
N PHE A 193 19.54 -6.84 -10.42
CA PHE A 193 20.78 -6.44 -11.08
C PHE A 193 21.94 -6.48 -10.08
N THR A 194 22.69 -7.58 -9.99
CA THR A 194 23.90 -7.66 -9.15
C THR A 194 25.00 -8.54 -9.74
N GLN A 195 26.27 -8.11 -9.52
CA GLN A 195 27.49 -8.77 -10.02
C GLN A 195 28.03 -9.95 -9.19
N LYS A 196 27.43 -10.33 -8.05
CA LYS A 196 27.74 -11.55 -7.25
C LYS A 196 26.91 -11.53 -5.96
N GLY A 197 26.08 -12.55 -5.72
CA GLY A 197 25.34 -12.72 -4.46
C GLY A 197 24.03 -13.51 -4.61
N ARG A 198 23.68 -14.33 -3.60
CA ARG A 198 22.48 -15.18 -3.56
C ARG A 198 21.18 -14.39 -3.35
N ILE A 199 20.12 -14.93 -3.97
CA ILE A 199 18.67 -14.87 -3.67
C ILE A 199 18.05 -13.45 -3.65
N THR A 200 17.07 -13.23 -4.54
CA THR A 200 16.13 -12.10 -4.47
C THR A 200 15.47 -12.07 -3.09
N ASP A 201 15.34 -10.90 -2.46
CA ASP A 201 14.74 -10.76 -1.12
C ASP A 201 13.37 -11.47 -1.06
N LEU A 202 13.30 -12.57 -0.31
CA LEU A 202 12.10 -13.38 -0.15
C LEU A 202 10.94 -12.54 0.41
N HIS A 203 11.24 -11.64 1.33
CA HIS A 203 10.22 -10.78 1.93
C HIS A 203 9.67 -9.77 0.92
N LEU A 204 10.53 -9.20 0.06
CA LEU A 204 10.09 -8.37 -1.07
C LEU A 204 9.14 -9.15 -1.99
N CYS A 205 9.51 -10.37 -2.36
CA CYS A 205 8.70 -11.21 -3.23
C CYS A 205 7.36 -11.61 -2.61
N MET A 206 7.33 -11.90 -1.30
CA MET A 206 6.09 -12.18 -0.57
C MET A 206 5.18 -10.94 -0.50
N THR A 207 5.75 -9.75 -0.25
CA THR A 207 4.99 -8.50 -0.28
C THR A 207 4.39 -8.27 -1.67
N ILE A 208 5.17 -8.43 -2.74
CA ILE A 208 4.69 -8.30 -4.12
C ILE A 208 3.58 -9.30 -4.41
N ARG A 209 3.76 -10.58 -4.04
CA ARG A 209 2.73 -11.60 -4.21
C ARG A 209 1.42 -11.20 -3.53
N ASN A 210 1.48 -10.76 -2.27
CA ASN A 210 0.30 -10.36 -1.52
C ASN A 210 -0.36 -9.12 -2.12
N ASP A 211 0.44 -8.12 -2.51
CA ASP A 211 -0.04 -6.91 -3.17
C ASP A 211 -0.76 -7.20 -4.49
N LEU A 212 -0.17 -8.05 -5.33
CA LEU A 212 -0.75 -8.47 -6.61
C LEU A 212 -2.00 -9.32 -6.40
N TYR A 213 -1.97 -10.27 -5.47
CA TYR A 213 -3.12 -11.13 -5.17
C TYR A 213 -4.31 -10.32 -4.66
N ASN A 214 -4.08 -9.41 -3.70
CA ASN A 214 -5.14 -8.56 -3.15
C ASN A 214 -5.74 -7.65 -4.23
N ALA A 215 -4.90 -7.00 -5.04
CA ALA A 215 -5.36 -6.16 -6.15
C ALA A 215 -6.16 -6.97 -7.18
N LEU A 216 -5.67 -8.14 -7.57
CA LEU A 216 -6.36 -9.00 -8.53
C LEU A 216 -7.67 -9.55 -7.99
N SER A 217 -7.74 -9.90 -6.71
CA SER A 217 -8.98 -10.39 -6.07
C SER A 217 -10.05 -9.29 -6.10
N GLU A 218 -9.72 -8.08 -5.66
CA GLU A 218 -10.65 -6.93 -5.68
C GLU A 218 -11.11 -6.59 -7.11
N ILE A 219 -10.18 -6.56 -8.07
CA ILE A 219 -10.51 -6.26 -9.47
C ILE A 219 -11.39 -7.36 -10.09
N SER A 220 -11.09 -8.63 -9.80
CA SER A 220 -11.80 -9.78 -10.34
C SER A 220 -13.20 -9.89 -9.78
N GLU A 221 -13.40 -9.63 -8.49
CA GLU A 221 -14.74 -9.58 -7.88
C GLU A 221 -15.64 -8.56 -8.58
N CYS A 222 -15.08 -7.43 -9.00
CA CYS A 222 -15.82 -6.38 -9.69
C CYS A 222 -16.09 -6.68 -11.18
N LEU A 223 -15.13 -7.26 -11.90
CA LEU A 223 -15.22 -7.43 -13.37
C LEU A 223 -15.70 -8.82 -13.80
N CYS A 224 -15.43 -9.84 -13.00
CA CYS A 224 -15.72 -11.24 -13.31
C CYS A 224 -16.20 -11.95 -12.03
N PRO A 225 -17.38 -11.60 -11.49
CA PRO A 225 -17.89 -12.20 -10.26
C PRO A 225 -17.95 -13.73 -10.35
N GLY A 226 -17.43 -14.43 -9.34
CA GLY A 226 -17.38 -15.89 -9.30
C GLY A 226 -16.19 -16.52 -10.04
N SER A 227 -15.32 -15.74 -10.69
CA SER A 227 -14.06 -16.24 -11.23
C SER A 227 -13.03 -16.43 -10.10
N GLU A 228 -12.80 -17.67 -9.70
CA GLU A 228 -11.74 -17.99 -8.74
C GLU A 228 -10.35 -17.85 -9.37
N LEU A 229 -9.50 -17.06 -8.70
CA LEU A 229 -8.10 -16.87 -9.09
C LEU A 229 -7.25 -18.01 -8.53
N GLU A 230 -6.43 -18.61 -9.39
CA GLU A 230 -5.46 -19.64 -9.02
C GLU A 230 -4.04 -19.10 -9.20
N ILE A 231 -3.22 -19.30 -8.16
CA ILE A 231 -1.81 -18.94 -8.17
C ILE A 231 -0.98 -20.15 -8.58
N CYS A 232 -0.14 -19.95 -9.59
CA CYS A 232 0.79 -20.93 -10.12
C CYS A 232 2.22 -20.38 -10.08
N ILE A 233 3.21 -21.27 -10.11
CA ILE A 233 4.61 -20.92 -10.34
C ILE A 233 5.06 -21.63 -11.61
N LYS A 234 5.70 -20.87 -12.49
CA LYS A 234 6.22 -21.37 -13.75
C LYS A 234 7.60 -22.00 -13.55
N CYS A 235 7.79 -23.17 -14.15
CA CYS A 235 9.06 -23.86 -14.19
C CYS A 235 10.12 -23.01 -14.94
N LYS A 236 11.35 -23.00 -14.43
CA LYS A 236 12.48 -22.22 -15.00
C LYS A 236 12.89 -22.66 -16.40
N GLU A 237 12.65 -23.91 -16.75
CA GLU A 237 12.89 -24.46 -18.11
C GLU A 237 11.80 -24.04 -19.12
N SER A 238 10.81 -23.25 -18.69
CA SER A 238 9.77 -22.74 -19.58
C SER A 238 10.27 -21.49 -20.30
N SER A 239 9.98 -21.40 -21.60
CA SER A 239 10.13 -20.15 -22.32
C SER A 239 9.25 -19.06 -21.69
N ALA A 240 9.79 -17.85 -21.57
CA ALA A 240 9.10 -16.65 -21.10
C ALA A 240 7.75 -16.46 -21.82
N LEU A 241 7.69 -16.80 -23.11
CA LEU A 241 6.54 -16.59 -24.00
C LEU A 241 5.49 -17.70 -23.98
N THR A 242 5.64 -18.74 -23.14
CA THR A 242 4.70 -19.87 -23.11
C THR A 242 4.07 -20.08 -21.73
N ASN A 243 2.83 -20.57 -21.68
CA ASN A 243 2.17 -20.98 -20.44
C ASN A 243 2.44 -22.46 -20.08
N LYS A 244 3.54 -23.02 -20.58
CA LYS A 244 4.01 -24.36 -20.21
C LYS A 244 4.70 -24.31 -18.86
N GLY A 245 4.76 -25.46 -18.19
CA GLY A 245 5.47 -25.63 -16.92
C GLY A 245 4.80 -24.94 -15.73
N LEU A 246 3.48 -24.71 -15.76
CA LEU A 246 2.76 -24.12 -14.63
C LEU A 246 2.43 -25.17 -13.57
N HIS A 247 2.85 -24.91 -12.34
CA HIS A 247 2.56 -25.73 -11.18
C HIS A 247 1.74 -24.91 -10.18
N THR A 248 0.59 -25.42 -9.74
CA THR A 248 -0.21 -24.73 -8.71
C THR A 248 0.56 -24.70 -7.38
N ILE A 249 0.37 -23.65 -6.59
CA ILE A 249 1.00 -23.56 -5.27
C ILE A 249 0.61 -24.76 -4.38
N ASP A 250 -0.64 -25.20 -4.42
CA ASP A 250 -1.09 -26.35 -3.63
C ASP A 250 -0.38 -27.65 -4.04
N THR A 251 -0.13 -27.86 -5.33
CA THR A 251 0.66 -29.01 -5.78
C THR A 251 2.12 -28.95 -5.34
N LEU A 252 2.71 -27.75 -5.28
CA LEU A 252 4.09 -27.52 -4.85
C LEU A 252 4.26 -27.72 -3.34
N ARG A 253 3.25 -27.36 -2.54
CA ARG A 253 3.26 -27.57 -1.08
C ARG A 253 3.18 -29.05 -0.68
N ASN A 254 2.42 -29.83 -1.45
CA ASN A 254 2.12 -31.22 -1.10
C ASN A 254 3.17 -32.23 -1.58
N LYS A 255 4.12 -31.84 -2.42
CA LYS A 255 5.12 -32.74 -3.02
C LYS A 255 6.48 -32.10 -3.02
N ASP A 256 7.52 -32.80 -2.55
CA ASP A 256 8.89 -32.28 -2.56
C ASP A 256 9.48 -32.23 -3.99
N GLU A 257 9.07 -33.16 -4.84
CA GLU A 257 9.44 -33.22 -6.27
C GLU A 257 8.20 -33.45 -7.15
N LEU A 258 8.18 -32.75 -8.28
CA LEU A 258 7.10 -32.82 -9.27
C LEU A 258 7.66 -33.12 -10.65
N GLY A 259 7.07 -34.07 -11.36
CA GLY A 259 7.33 -34.26 -12.78
C GLY A 259 6.76 -33.10 -13.58
N CYS A 260 7.58 -32.45 -14.39
CA CYS A 260 7.16 -31.48 -15.37
C CYS A 260 7.32 -32.04 -16.79
N SER A 261 6.20 -32.43 -17.40
CA SER A 261 6.14 -33.04 -18.73
C SER A 261 5.68 -32.09 -19.83
N THR A 262 5.38 -30.84 -19.50
CA THR A 262 4.81 -29.87 -20.45
C THR A 262 5.86 -29.18 -21.32
N HIS A 263 7.14 -29.52 -21.13
CA HIS A 263 8.29 -29.04 -21.91
C HIS A 263 8.65 -30.00 -23.05
N LYS A 264 9.69 -29.68 -23.83
CA LYS A 264 10.23 -30.61 -24.83
C LYS A 264 10.82 -31.87 -24.21
N GLU A 265 11.42 -31.75 -23.01
CA GLU A 265 11.98 -32.86 -22.24
C GLU A 265 11.33 -32.90 -20.85
N ALA A 266 10.83 -34.07 -20.47
CA ALA A 266 10.27 -34.28 -19.15
C ALA A 266 11.38 -34.29 -18.10
N HIS A 267 11.19 -33.58 -17.00
CA HIS A 267 12.15 -33.51 -15.91
C HIS A 267 11.46 -33.40 -14.56
N CYS A 268 12.19 -33.61 -13.47
CA CYS A 268 11.69 -33.39 -12.12
C CYS A 268 12.11 -32.01 -11.61
N VAL A 269 11.15 -31.28 -11.04
CA VAL A 269 11.38 -29.98 -10.41
C VAL A 269 11.24 -30.14 -8.91
N LYS A 270 12.22 -29.63 -8.15
CA LYS A 270 12.13 -29.54 -6.70
C LYS A 270 11.22 -28.38 -6.31
N SER A 271 10.19 -28.65 -5.52
CA SER A 271 9.21 -27.63 -5.11
C SER A 271 9.87 -26.49 -4.33
N SER A 272 10.85 -26.80 -3.48
CA SER A 272 11.63 -25.80 -2.74
C SER A 272 12.33 -24.78 -3.65
N LYS A 273 12.84 -25.19 -4.81
CA LYS A 273 13.48 -24.28 -5.78
C LYS A 273 12.49 -23.32 -6.46
N LEU A 274 11.22 -23.73 -6.60
CA LEU A 274 10.17 -22.89 -7.18
C LEU A 274 9.54 -21.98 -6.13
N LEU A 275 9.22 -22.56 -4.96
CA LEU A 275 8.60 -21.87 -3.84
C LEU A 275 9.54 -20.92 -3.10
N GLY A 276 10.85 -21.20 -3.04
CA GLY A 276 11.80 -20.46 -2.19
C GLY A 276 11.99 -18.98 -2.52
N PHE A 277 11.32 -18.46 -3.55
CA PHE A 277 11.21 -17.01 -3.80
C PHE A 277 9.85 -16.43 -3.40
N TRP A 278 8.80 -17.22 -3.30
CA TRP A 278 7.41 -16.76 -3.14
C TRP A 278 6.75 -17.28 -1.87
N GLU A 279 7.37 -18.25 -1.20
CA GLU A 279 6.99 -18.83 0.09
C GLU A 279 8.25 -19.08 0.92
N GLU A 280 8.12 -18.93 2.23
CA GLU A 280 9.15 -19.39 3.18
C GLU A 280 9.31 -20.91 3.05
N GLU A 281 10.55 -21.36 2.81
CA GLU A 281 10.87 -22.79 2.83
C GLU A 281 10.53 -23.35 4.23
N ASN A 282 9.51 -24.23 4.28
CA ASN A 282 8.96 -24.95 5.44
C ASN A 282 7.84 -24.26 6.25
N CYS A 283 6.60 -24.42 5.78
CA CYS A 283 5.48 -24.81 6.66
C CYS A 283 5.55 -26.32 7.00
N ARG A 284 6.73 -26.83 7.36
CA ARG A 284 6.86 -27.98 8.27
C ARG A 284 7.27 -27.37 9.60
N GLU A 285 6.30 -27.24 10.50
CA GLU A 285 6.44 -26.85 11.91
C GLU A 285 7.86 -26.41 12.31
N ILE A 286 8.20 -25.16 11.99
CA ILE A 286 9.35 -24.51 12.62
C ILE A 286 8.85 -24.18 14.04
N PRO A 287 9.53 -24.62 15.11
CA PRO A 287 9.20 -24.18 16.47
C PRO A 287 9.20 -22.65 16.46
N GLU A 288 8.23 -22.01 17.11
CA GLU A 288 7.95 -20.55 17.11
C GLU A 288 9.12 -19.60 17.46
N ASN A 289 10.38 -20.06 17.52
CA ASN A 289 11.49 -19.36 18.14
C ASN A 289 12.76 -19.15 17.29
N VAL A 290 12.75 -19.28 15.97
CA VAL A 290 13.96 -18.92 15.18
C VAL A 290 13.63 -18.08 13.94
N LEU A 291 13.41 -16.79 14.18
CA LEU A 291 13.43 -15.75 13.15
C LEU A 291 14.90 -15.55 12.67
N PRO A 292 15.19 -15.48 11.35
CA PRO A 292 16.55 -15.22 10.87
C PRO A 292 17.15 -13.98 11.52
N GLU A 293 18.39 -14.05 11.99
CA GLU A 293 18.99 -13.05 12.91
C GLU A 293 18.84 -11.58 12.46
N HIS A 294 18.91 -11.32 11.16
CA HIS A 294 18.73 -9.98 10.59
C HIS A 294 17.25 -9.50 10.62
N LEU A 295 16.29 -10.40 10.39
CA LEU A 295 14.85 -10.14 10.53
C LEU A 295 14.47 -10.06 12.01
N ALA A 296 15.09 -10.86 12.87
CA ALA A 296 14.94 -10.76 14.33
C ALA A 296 15.34 -9.37 14.82
N ARG A 297 16.49 -8.87 14.37
CA ARG A 297 16.96 -7.52 14.69
C ARG A 297 16.08 -6.41 14.10
N ALA A 298 15.51 -6.59 12.90
CA ALA A 298 14.62 -5.59 12.28
C ALA A 298 13.23 -5.56 12.94
N SER A 299 12.66 -6.73 13.22
CA SER A 299 11.43 -6.88 13.98
C SER A 299 11.61 -6.34 15.39
N GLU A 300 12.74 -6.62 16.05
CA GLU A 300 13.07 -6.10 17.38
C GLU A 300 13.07 -4.57 17.42
N ARG A 301 13.72 -3.92 16.45
CA ARG A 301 13.70 -2.45 16.32
C ARG A 301 12.29 -1.90 16.19
N PHE A 302 11.48 -2.53 15.33
CA PHE A 302 10.08 -2.13 15.13
C PHE A 302 9.26 -2.29 16.42
N THR A 303 9.40 -3.41 17.12
CA THR A 303 8.67 -3.65 18.37
C THR A 303 9.07 -2.65 19.45
N ARG A 304 10.37 -2.35 19.59
CA ARG A 304 10.86 -1.36 20.57
C ARG A 304 10.27 0.04 20.32
N ILE A 305 10.22 0.48 19.07
CA ILE A 305 9.59 1.76 18.70
C ILE A 305 8.08 1.71 18.91
N SER A 306 7.44 0.57 18.57
CA SER A 306 6.00 0.39 18.77
C SER A 306 5.63 0.45 20.25
N SER A 307 6.40 -0.15 21.15
CA SER A 307 6.18 -0.05 22.59
C SER A 307 6.41 1.36 23.13
N LEU A 308 7.42 2.09 22.64
CA LEU A 308 7.58 3.51 23.00
C LEU A 308 6.34 4.34 22.63
N VAL A 309 5.82 4.15 21.41
CA VAL A 309 4.68 4.94 20.94
C VAL A 309 3.39 4.46 21.59
N ILE A 310 3.06 3.17 21.50
CA ILE A 310 1.76 2.64 21.93
C ILE A 310 1.69 2.56 23.45
N ASP A 311 2.67 1.96 24.12
CA ASP A 311 2.56 1.69 25.55
C ASP A 311 2.86 2.97 26.34
N ILE A 312 4.07 3.52 26.15
CA ILE A 312 4.51 4.71 26.88
C ILE A 312 3.78 5.96 26.38
N GLY A 313 3.64 6.14 25.06
CA GLY A 313 2.94 7.31 24.50
C GLY A 313 1.46 7.38 24.90
N THR A 314 0.75 6.25 24.97
CA THR A 314 -0.63 6.25 25.49
C THR A 314 -0.65 6.64 26.96
N LYS A 315 0.21 6.05 27.80
CA LYS A 315 0.31 6.37 29.23
C LYS A 315 0.62 7.85 29.47
N VAL A 316 1.55 8.41 28.71
CA VAL A 316 1.90 9.84 28.77
C VAL A 316 0.72 10.71 28.37
N LEU A 317 0.05 10.42 27.26
CA LEU A 317 -1.12 11.21 26.85
C LEU A 317 -2.28 11.14 27.85
N ARG A 318 -2.52 9.99 28.48
CA ARG A 318 -3.51 9.86 29.56
C ARG A 318 -3.16 10.72 30.76
N LYS A 319 -1.90 10.71 31.18
CA LYS A 319 -1.42 11.56 32.29
C LYS A 319 -1.53 13.04 31.97
N VAL A 320 -1.18 13.45 30.74
CA VAL A 320 -1.35 14.81 30.24
C VAL A 320 -2.83 15.22 30.25
N LEU A 321 -3.71 14.33 29.77
CA LEU A 321 -5.16 14.57 29.81
C LEU A 321 -5.65 14.79 31.24
N LEU A 322 -5.30 13.90 32.18
CA LEU A 322 -5.66 14.05 33.59
C LEU A 322 -5.09 15.32 34.24
N HIS A 323 -3.87 15.71 33.87
CA HIS A 323 -3.25 16.95 34.35
C HIS A 323 -4.09 18.17 33.94
N PHE A 324 -4.48 18.24 32.66
CA PHE A 324 -5.26 19.37 32.17
C PHE A 324 -6.72 19.34 32.63
N THR A 325 -7.34 18.16 32.82
CA THR A 325 -8.74 18.12 33.28
C THR A 325 -8.91 18.50 34.75
N ASN A 326 -7.82 18.61 35.55
CA ASN A 326 -7.81 19.02 36.97
C ASN A 326 -8.79 18.27 37.92
N ALA A 327 -9.46 17.21 37.44
CA ALA A 327 -10.51 16.45 38.11
C ALA A 327 -10.75 15.10 37.41
N SER A 328 -11.67 14.29 37.95
CA SER A 328 -12.04 13.00 37.34
C SER A 328 -12.50 13.21 35.90
N LEU A 329 -12.07 12.32 35.00
CA LEU A 329 -12.44 12.39 33.59
C LEU A 329 -13.96 12.46 33.41
N ASP A 330 -14.73 11.82 34.30
CA ASP A 330 -16.20 11.84 34.32
C ASP A 330 -16.79 13.23 34.53
N GLU A 331 -16.22 14.01 35.45
CA GLU A 331 -16.66 15.37 35.72
C GLU A 331 -16.36 16.27 34.51
N TYR A 332 -15.17 16.13 33.93
CA TYR A 332 -14.79 16.85 32.71
C TYR A 332 -15.71 16.47 31.53
N MET A 333 -16.01 15.18 31.37
CA MET A 333 -16.87 14.69 30.29
C MET A 333 -18.32 15.14 30.45
N THR A 334 -18.78 15.36 31.69
CA THR A 334 -20.11 15.88 32.00
C THR A 334 -20.19 17.38 31.74
N ASN A 335 -19.17 18.14 32.11
CA ASN A 335 -19.15 19.59 31.96
C ASN A 335 -18.94 20.05 30.50
N ASN A 336 -18.21 19.27 29.69
CA ASN A 336 -17.96 19.56 28.28
C ASN A 336 -18.85 18.74 27.33
N LYS A 337 -20.03 18.32 27.80
CA LYS A 337 -20.97 17.47 27.07
C LYS A 337 -21.31 17.97 25.65
N PRO A 338 -21.46 19.28 25.38
CA PRO A 338 -21.71 19.78 24.01
C PRO A 338 -20.55 19.47 23.05
N ASP A 339 -19.31 19.75 23.43
CA ASP A 339 -18.12 19.53 22.59
C ASP A 339 -17.85 18.03 22.41
N ILE A 340 -18.14 17.23 23.44
CA ILE A 340 -18.07 15.77 23.37
C ILE A 340 -19.15 15.20 22.47
N LEU A 341 -20.36 15.77 22.47
CA LEU A 341 -21.41 15.42 21.53
C LEU A 341 -21.01 15.78 20.09
N GLU A 342 -20.27 16.86 19.88
CA GLU A 342 -19.70 17.20 18.58
C GLU A 342 -18.61 16.20 18.14
N LEU A 343 -17.74 15.77 19.05
CA LEU A 343 -16.77 14.71 18.75
C LEU A 343 -17.43 13.35 18.51
N ARG A 344 -18.53 13.04 19.22
CA ARG A 344 -19.36 11.85 18.99
C ARG A 344 -20.11 11.93 17.66
N SER A 345 -20.59 13.11 17.26
CA SER A 345 -21.25 13.29 15.96
C SER A 345 -20.26 13.18 14.80
N LYS A 346 -19.00 13.60 15.03
CA LYS A 346 -17.84 13.30 14.17
C LYS A 346 -17.34 11.85 14.30
N LYS A 347 -18.01 11.02 15.10
CA LYS A 347 -17.73 9.60 15.41
C LYS A 347 -16.28 9.34 15.84
N VAL A 348 -15.61 10.35 16.39
CA VAL A 348 -14.28 10.25 17.00
C VAL A 348 -14.35 9.52 18.34
N LEU A 349 -15.48 9.64 19.06
CA LEU A 349 -15.79 8.92 20.29
C LEU A 349 -16.99 8.01 20.05
N THR A 350 -16.80 6.70 20.15
CA THR A 350 -17.86 5.72 19.85
C THR A 350 -18.71 5.35 21.08
N GLN A 351 -18.19 5.51 22.31
CA GLN A 351 -18.93 5.30 23.56
C GLN A 351 -18.48 6.30 24.66
N ALA A 352 -19.33 6.51 25.66
CA ALA A 352 -18.97 7.25 26.87
C ALA A 352 -18.04 6.38 27.73
N GLN A 353 -16.75 6.36 27.40
CA GLN A 353 -15.76 5.67 28.23
C GLN A 353 -15.44 6.57 29.42
N THR A 354 -15.83 6.13 30.60
CA THR A 354 -15.55 6.80 31.88
C THR A 354 -14.15 6.46 32.40
N ASP A 355 -13.63 5.30 31.98
CA ASP A 355 -12.30 4.83 32.37
C ASP A 355 -11.21 5.35 31.44
N ILE A 356 -10.29 6.16 32.00
CA ILE A 356 -9.12 6.72 31.30
C ILE A 356 -8.25 5.63 30.68
N ASP A 357 -8.24 4.42 31.25
CA ASP A 357 -7.41 3.33 30.75
C ASP A 357 -7.91 2.70 29.46
N GLN A 358 -9.10 3.08 29.00
CA GLN A 358 -9.64 2.68 27.72
C GLN A 358 -9.29 3.67 26.58
N TYR A 359 -8.68 4.81 26.90
CA TYR A 359 -8.33 5.83 25.91
C TYR A 359 -7.00 5.48 25.26
N ASP A 360 -7.02 5.17 23.97
CA ASP A 360 -5.79 5.02 23.18
C ASP A 360 -5.19 6.40 22.83
N ILE A 361 -4.03 6.41 22.15
CA ILE A 361 -3.42 7.66 21.63
C ILE A 361 -4.42 8.48 20.84
N THR A 362 -5.25 7.84 20.01
CA THR A 362 -6.18 8.51 19.09
C THR A 362 -7.19 9.34 19.87
N LEU A 363 -7.84 8.71 20.84
CA LEU A 363 -8.88 9.29 21.65
C LEU A 363 -8.31 10.37 22.56
N ALA A 364 -7.22 10.07 23.27
CA ALA A 364 -6.57 11.04 24.16
C ALA A 364 -6.07 12.28 23.40
N SER A 365 -5.46 12.09 22.22
CA SER A 365 -5.00 13.21 21.37
C SER A 365 -6.16 14.06 20.88
N ALA A 366 -7.28 13.43 20.51
CA ALA A 366 -8.45 14.14 20.00
C ALA A 366 -9.13 14.97 21.09
N LEU A 367 -9.26 14.43 22.31
CA LEU A 367 -9.77 15.17 23.46
C LEU A 367 -8.91 16.39 23.77
N LEU A 368 -7.59 16.19 23.92
CA LEU A 368 -6.65 17.27 24.21
C LEU A 368 -6.67 18.35 23.13
N SER A 369 -6.61 17.95 21.85
CA SER A 369 -6.46 18.91 20.75
C SER A 369 -7.74 19.72 20.44
N ASN A 370 -8.93 19.12 20.65
CA ASN A 370 -10.20 19.74 20.26
C ASN A 370 -10.98 20.33 21.43
N ILE A 371 -10.90 19.74 22.62
CA ILE A 371 -11.75 20.18 23.75
C ILE A 371 -10.99 21.11 24.67
N TYR A 372 -9.65 21.00 24.78
CA TYR A 372 -8.88 21.87 25.67
C TYR A 372 -8.45 23.16 24.95
N PRO A 373 -9.13 24.31 25.17
CA PRO A 373 -8.90 25.51 24.37
C PRO A 373 -7.61 26.23 24.78
N SER A 374 -7.12 26.01 26.01
CA SER A 374 -5.97 26.72 26.57
C SER A 374 -4.62 26.10 26.20
N LEU A 375 -4.59 24.98 25.47
CA LEU A 375 -3.34 24.48 24.90
C LEU A 375 -2.83 25.45 23.83
N SER A 376 -1.59 25.89 23.99
CA SER A 376 -0.86 26.64 22.99
C SER A 376 -0.72 25.85 21.68
N GLN A 377 -0.45 26.56 20.59
CA GLN A 377 -0.23 25.94 19.30
C GLN A 377 0.95 24.95 19.31
N GLN A 378 1.99 25.24 20.12
CA GLN A 378 3.15 24.37 20.29
C GLN A 378 2.76 23.05 20.98
N GLU A 379 1.97 23.09 22.05
CA GLU A 379 1.50 21.89 22.75
C GLU A 379 0.62 21.01 21.86
N LYS A 380 -0.29 21.63 21.09
CA LYS A 380 -1.10 20.93 20.10
C LYS A 380 -0.22 20.26 19.03
N GLN A 381 0.88 20.90 18.62
CA GLN A 381 1.81 20.33 17.65
C GLN A 381 2.54 19.10 18.22
N ILE A 382 2.97 19.14 19.48
CA ILE A 382 3.63 18.00 20.14
C ILE A 382 2.69 16.78 20.20
N ILE A 383 1.42 16.98 20.58
CA ILE A 383 0.39 15.93 20.59
C ILE A 383 0.17 15.37 19.17
N ALA A 384 0.08 16.25 18.17
CA ALA A 384 -0.10 15.85 16.78
C ALA A 384 1.10 15.05 16.24
N ASP A 385 2.32 15.36 16.68
CA ASP A 385 3.53 14.64 16.28
C ASP A 385 3.54 13.21 16.83
N LEU A 386 3.15 12.98 18.10
CA LEU A 386 3.02 11.63 18.64
C LEU A 386 1.97 10.81 17.88
N ARG A 387 0.82 11.42 17.56
CA ARG A 387 -0.21 10.79 16.72
C ARG A 387 0.31 10.47 15.32
N ARG A 388 1.12 11.35 14.73
CA ARG A 388 1.76 11.12 13.42
C ARG A 388 2.71 9.94 13.47
N GLN A 389 3.51 9.81 14.53
CA GLN A 389 4.39 8.66 14.73
C GLN A 389 3.62 7.36 14.89
N ARG A 390 2.52 7.36 15.64
CA ARG A 390 1.62 6.21 15.74
C ARG A 390 1.07 5.81 14.37
N ASN A 391 0.59 6.76 13.58
CA ASN A 391 0.07 6.49 12.23
C ASN A 391 1.16 5.98 11.29
N TYR A 392 2.37 6.53 11.39
CA TYR A 392 3.53 6.04 10.63
C TYR A 392 3.76 4.56 10.93
N LEU A 393 3.80 4.16 12.20
CA LEU A 393 3.99 2.76 12.60
C LEU A 393 2.86 1.84 12.19
N ALA A 394 1.61 2.30 12.23
CA ALA A 394 0.45 1.52 11.78
C ALA A 394 0.53 1.17 10.28
N HIS A 395 1.23 1.98 9.49
CA HIS A 395 1.46 1.75 8.06
C HIS A 395 2.87 1.25 7.74
N TYR A 396 3.72 1.08 8.75
CA TYR A 396 5.10 0.64 8.56
C TYR A 396 5.15 -0.89 8.55
N PRO A 397 5.76 -1.54 7.54
CA PRO A 397 5.90 -2.99 7.53
C PRO A 397 6.71 -3.45 8.75
N SER A 398 6.11 -4.31 9.58
CA SER A 398 6.59 -4.71 10.91
C SER A 398 7.99 -5.38 10.94
N THR A 399 8.61 -5.61 9.79
CA THR A 399 9.87 -6.36 9.63
C THR A 399 10.97 -5.58 8.89
N ARG A 400 10.76 -4.31 8.50
CA ARG A 400 11.66 -3.58 7.59
C ARG A 400 12.44 -2.42 8.20
N MET A 401 12.39 -2.21 9.53
CA MET A 401 13.03 -1.04 10.13
C MET A 401 14.56 -1.12 10.09
N SER A 402 15.16 -0.30 9.24
CA SER A 402 16.62 -0.20 9.13
C SER A 402 17.23 0.32 10.44
N LYS A 403 18.54 0.12 10.64
CA LYS A 403 19.22 0.62 11.85
C LYS A 403 19.17 2.15 11.92
N GLN A 404 19.31 2.80 10.77
CA GLN A 404 19.29 4.26 10.66
C GLN A 404 17.88 4.79 10.92
N ASP A 405 16.85 4.19 10.31
CA ASP A 405 15.45 4.58 10.56
C ASP A 405 15.09 4.38 12.03
N PHE A 406 15.49 3.26 12.62
CA PHE A 406 15.30 3.04 14.05
C PHE A 406 15.93 4.13 14.90
N GLN A 407 17.17 4.54 14.64
CA GLN A 407 17.82 5.62 15.38
C GLN A 407 17.10 6.95 15.21
N THR A 408 16.71 7.30 13.98
CA THR A 408 15.96 8.52 13.69
C THR A 408 14.62 8.53 14.41
N GLN A 409 13.86 7.44 14.32
CA GLN A 409 12.55 7.30 14.95
C GLN A 409 12.66 7.29 16.47
N TRP A 410 13.66 6.60 17.03
CA TRP A 410 13.91 6.56 18.46
C TRP A 410 14.13 7.96 19.02
N ILE A 411 15.02 8.74 18.39
CA ILE A 411 15.30 10.13 18.80
C ILE A 411 14.05 11.00 18.70
N GLN A 412 13.29 10.89 17.61
CA GLN A 412 12.07 11.68 17.43
C GLN A 412 11.01 11.35 18.49
N VAL A 413 10.70 10.07 18.68
CA VAL A 413 9.66 9.63 19.63
C VAL A 413 10.06 9.98 21.05
N THR A 414 11.29 9.68 21.47
CA THR A 414 11.76 9.99 22.84
C THR A 414 11.77 11.48 23.13
N ARG A 415 12.15 12.32 22.16
CA ARG A 415 12.04 13.77 22.28
C ARG A 415 10.58 14.20 22.48
N THR A 416 9.66 13.72 21.63
CA THR A 416 8.24 14.05 21.74
C THR A 416 7.65 13.59 23.08
N LEU A 417 8.01 12.40 23.57
CA LEU A 417 7.57 11.91 24.88
C LEU A 417 8.08 12.78 26.03
N THR A 418 9.33 13.24 25.95
CA THR A 418 9.93 14.15 26.94
C THR A 418 9.20 15.49 26.96
N GLU A 419 8.94 16.06 25.78
CA GLU A 419 8.17 17.29 25.62
C GLU A 419 6.75 17.17 26.19
N LEU A 420 6.08 16.03 25.98
CA LEU A 420 4.77 15.75 26.57
C LEU A 420 4.82 15.61 28.10
N CYS A 421 5.84 14.96 28.66
CA CYS A 421 6.01 14.84 30.11
C CYS A 421 6.16 16.21 30.77
N ASN A 422 6.89 17.13 30.13
CA ASN A 422 7.09 18.49 30.61
C ASN A 422 5.77 19.27 30.72
N LEU A 423 4.75 18.93 29.94
CA LEU A 423 3.42 19.56 30.06
C LEU A 423 2.75 19.28 31.40
N CYS A 424 3.10 18.18 32.07
CA CYS A 424 2.51 17.80 33.36
C CYS A 424 3.21 18.46 34.56
N ASN A 425 4.39 19.08 34.37
CA ASN A 425 5.24 19.59 35.44
C ASN A 425 5.49 18.60 36.61
N ASP A 426 5.52 17.29 36.31
CA ASP A 426 5.68 16.20 37.28
C ASP A 426 7.02 15.50 37.04
N SER A 427 8.05 15.91 37.77
CA SER A 427 9.41 15.38 37.62
C SER A 427 9.52 13.90 37.99
N ASN A 428 8.67 13.40 38.89
CA ASN A 428 8.63 11.97 39.23
C ASN A 428 8.07 11.17 38.07
N PHE A 429 7.01 11.67 37.42
CA PHE A 429 6.45 11.05 36.23
C PHE A 429 7.46 11.04 35.07
N GLU A 430 8.12 12.17 34.80
CA GLU A 430 9.16 12.27 33.78
C GLU A 430 10.30 11.27 34.03
N ASN A 431 10.82 11.20 35.27
CA ASN A 431 11.87 10.25 35.63
C ASN A 431 11.44 8.79 35.43
N ASN A 432 10.18 8.45 35.73
CA ASN A 432 9.63 7.12 35.49
C ASN A 432 9.57 6.80 34.00
N VAL A 433 9.09 7.73 33.17
CA VAL A 433 9.05 7.56 31.71
C VAL A 433 10.45 7.40 31.14
N GLN A 434 11.42 8.22 31.58
CA GLN A 434 12.82 8.10 31.14
C GLN A 434 13.45 6.76 31.55
N LYS A 435 13.08 6.22 32.72
CA LYS A 435 13.50 4.89 33.16
C LYS A 435 12.91 3.81 32.24
N GLU A 436 11.60 3.86 31.95
CA GLU A 436 10.94 2.90 31.05
C GLU A 436 11.52 2.95 29.63
N ILE A 437 11.84 4.15 29.11
CA ILE A 437 12.51 4.31 27.81
C ILE A 437 13.88 3.61 27.81
N LYS A 438 14.68 3.80 28.86
CA LYS A 438 16.00 3.14 29.01
C LYS A 438 15.85 1.62 29.11
N ASP A 439 14.86 1.16 29.85
CA ASP A 439 14.58 -0.27 30.01
C ASP A 439 14.23 -0.90 28.65
N ILE A 440 13.34 -0.29 27.85
CA ILE A 440 13.03 -0.76 26.48
C ILE A 440 14.29 -0.73 25.58
N GLN A 441 15.16 0.26 25.74
CA GLN A 441 16.39 0.36 24.97
C GLN A 441 17.39 -0.76 25.29
N GLN A 442 17.40 -1.25 26.54
CA GLN A 442 18.36 -2.23 27.05
C GLN A 442 17.81 -3.66 27.06
N THR A 443 16.49 -3.84 26.97
CA THR A 443 15.86 -5.16 27.01
C THR A 443 16.28 -6.01 25.80
N GLY A 444 16.65 -7.27 26.04
CA GLY A 444 17.10 -8.21 25.01
C GLY A 444 15.96 -8.78 24.13
N PRO A 445 16.29 -9.48 23.02
CA PRO A 445 15.33 -9.86 21.99
C PRO A 445 14.16 -10.75 22.47
N SER A 446 14.38 -11.65 23.44
CA SER A 446 13.39 -12.68 23.77
C SER A 446 12.22 -12.18 24.63
N ALA A 447 12.41 -11.14 25.44
CA ALA A 447 11.37 -10.61 26.32
C ALA A 447 10.38 -9.68 25.59
N ILE A 448 10.78 -9.14 24.44
CA ILE A 448 9.95 -8.19 23.66
C ILE A 448 9.10 -8.92 22.62
N LEU A 449 9.58 -10.04 22.08
CA LEU A 449 8.86 -10.85 21.09
C LEU A 449 7.57 -11.48 21.64
N SER A 450 7.48 -11.73 22.95
CA SER A 450 6.25 -12.21 23.60
C SER A 450 5.09 -11.22 23.55
N HIS A 451 5.36 -9.92 23.38
CA HIS A 451 4.34 -8.87 23.28
C HIS A 451 3.92 -8.55 21.85
N LEU A 452 4.64 -9.07 20.83
CA LEU A 452 4.37 -8.81 19.42
C LEU A 452 2.95 -9.18 18.96
N PRO A 453 2.34 -10.31 19.40
CA PRO A 453 0.98 -10.67 18.99
C PRO A 453 -0.07 -9.69 19.53
N GLU A 454 0.13 -9.14 20.73
CA GLU A 454 -0.77 -8.19 21.37
C GLU A 454 -0.67 -6.81 20.73
N ILE A 455 0.55 -6.34 20.47
CA ILE A 455 0.81 -5.10 19.71
C ILE A 455 0.22 -5.19 18.29
N THR A 456 0.41 -6.33 17.61
CA THR A 456 -0.14 -6.55 16.25
C THR A 456 -1.67 -6.59 16.27
N ARG A 457 -2.28 -7.16 17.31
CA ARG A 457 -3.74 -7.21 17.48
C ARG A 457 -4.32 -5.83 17.71
N GLU A 458 -3.69 -5.01 18.56
CA GLU A 458 -4.12 -3.63 18.81
C GLU A 458 -3.93 -2.75 17.57
N LEU A 459 -2.82 -2.88 16.84
CA LEU A 459 -2.62 -2.18 15.57
C LEU A 459 -3.67 -2.55 14.52
N LYS A 460 -4.04 -3.84 14.40
CA LYS A 460 -5.11 -4.31 13.50
C LYS A 460 -6.50 -3.83 13.94
N ARG A 461 -6.77 -3.84 15.24
CA ARG A 461 -8.03 -3.35 15.83
C ARG A 461 -8.21 -1.85 15.57
N VAL A 462 -7.16 -1.06 15.78
CA VAL A 462 -7.15 0.38 15.52
C VAL A 462 -7.19 0.68 14.03
N SER A 463 -6.52 -0.09 13.17
CA SER A 463 -6.67 0.03 11.71
C SER A 463 -8.12 -0.18 11.28
N LYS A 464 -8.78 -1.21 11.82
CA LYS A 464 -10.19 -1.48 11.56
C LYS A 464 -11.10 -0.34 12.06
N ILE A 465 -10.83 0.22 13.24
CA ILE A 465 -11.56 1.38 13.76
C ILE A 465 -11.33 2.63 12.89
N LEU A 466 -10.11 2.85 12.38
CA LEU A 466 -9.82 3.94 11.45
C LEU A 466 -10.54 3.74 10.10
N ASP A 467 -10.61 2.51 9.60
CA ASP A 467 -11.37 2.18 8.40
C ASP A 467 -12.88 2.36 8.64
N GLU A 468 -13.38 1.98 9.81
CA GLU A 468 -14.77 2.20 10.22
C GLU A 468 -15.10 3.68 10.38
N ILE A 469 -14.24 4.48 11.02
CA ILE A 469 -14.37 5.95 11.13
C ILE A 469 -14.34 6.58 9.73
N ALA A 470 -13.42 6.15 8.86
CA ALA A 470 -13.35 6.62 7.48
C ALA A 470 -14.63 6.28 6.70
N MET A 471 -15.18 5.06 6.88
CA MET A 471 -16.45 4.57 6.31
C MET A 471 -17.66 5.38 6.81
N ILE A 472 -17.64 5.73 8.09
CA ILE A 472 -18.67 6.48 8.80
C ILE A 472 -18.68 7.97 8.43
N GLU A 473 -17.50 8.56 8.22
CA GLU A 473 -17.35 9.89 7.64
C GLU A 473 -17.79 9.87 6.16
N ILE A 474 -17.89 8.69 5.51
CA ILE A 474 -18.53 8.55 4.18
C ILE A 474 -20.04 8.67 4.33
N GLU A 475 -20.64 7.89 5.23
CA GLU A 475 -22.09 7.90 5.43
C GLU A 475 -22.64 9.23 5.95
N THR A 476 -21.91 9.92 6.83
CA THR A 476 -22.33 11.23 7.38
C THR A 476 -22.21 12.34 6.34
N ALA A 477 -21.38 12.19 5.31
CA ALA A 477 -21.30 13.11 4.18
C ALA A 477 -22.30 12.77 3.05
N LEU A 478 -22.95 11.61 3.12
CA LEU A 478 -23.98 11.14 2.18
C LEU A 478 -25.41 11.39 2.69
N ARG A 479 -25.58 11.79 3.95
CA ARG A 479 -26.82 12.38 4.50
C ARG A 479 -26.71 13.89 4.48
#